data_AF-A0A1F2R3M3-F1
#
_entry.id   AF-A0A1F2R3M3-F1
#
_cell.length_a   1.000
_cell.length_b   1.000
_cell.length_c   1.000
_cell.angle_alpha   90.00
_cell.angle_beta   90.00
_cell.angle_gamma   90.00
#
_symmetry.space_group_name_H-M   'P 1'
#
loop_
_entity.id
_entity.type
_entity.pdbx_description
1 polymer ?
#
loop_
_entity_poly.entity_id
_entity_poly.type
_entity_poly.pdbx_seq_one_letter_code
_entity_poly.pdbx_strand_id
1 'polypeptide(L)'
;MALRRDALGLVALVVALGATTSATPQVDRYEMQYGPPVDVSVDDILQMPESYEEKAVRTRGTLEWEGRETWTMRGTFGGRLRVIPVPDIAVHFEDEAKQWMGRELEITGVVRVSLDQQRGTRTPAVIFWQFLGPPEEKSTRPVAAVPDVRLEELVTKPGSHDGKTVRVVGKFRGENLYGDLPSRSRLRSSDWVIKDDVFAVWVTGKKPKGSGWSLDPKLRRDTGRWLEVVGRVSADKGVVYIQATGVSLAKPPTATAEVAPPPPPAPRPKVPPVVVFSLPLDGEREVPANSVFQLQFSKDMEEASFKGRVLLRYAGRPRPGDREFDAVHLSYDGGRRVLTVDPSDVLRPGRTIELLLLPGIVDLEGLPLQTRPGFDPGAAIDVLRFQVARGLLTGSSP
;
A
#
# COMPACT_ATOMS: atom_id res chain seq x y z
N MET A 1 2.07 20.18 56.25
CA MET A 1 3.38 20.50 55.61
C MET A 1 3.58 19.48 54.50
N ALA A 2 3.90 19.80 53.24
CA ALA A 2 4.78 20.86 52.69
C ALA A 2 6.28 20.57 52.97
N LEU A 3 7.21 20.61 52.02
CA LEU A 3 7.15 20.95 50.58
C LEU A 3 8.38 20.36 49.82
N ARG A 4 8.32 20.30 48.47
CA ARG A 4 9.36 20.58 47.41
C ARG A 4 10.86 20.75 47.80
N ARG A 5 11.91 20.54 46.97
CA ARG A 5 12.19 20.24 45.53
C ARG A 5 13.72 19.91 45.37
N ASP A 6 14.38 19.61 44.24
CA ASP A 6 14.04 19.49 42.78
C ASP A 6 14.64 18.17 42.15
N ALA A 7 15.76 18.00 41.41
CA ALA A 7 16.74 18.89 40.72
C ALA A 7 17.67 18.22 39.65
N LEU A 8 17.12 17.80 38.49
CA LEU A 8 17.82 17.46 37.22
C LEU A 8 18.77 16.22 37.19
N GLY A 9 19.01 15.54 36.05
CA GLY A 9 18.63 15.87 34.66
C GLY A 9 18.57 14.68 33.69
N LEU A 10 18.43 14.98 32.38
CA LEU A 10 18.11 14.07 31.27
C LEU A 10 19.28 13.14 30.86
N VAL A 11 18.95 12.00 30.22
CA VAL A 11 19.15 11.74 28.77
C VAL A 11 18.03 10.78 28.28
N ALA A 12 17.69 10.85 26.98
CA ALA A 12 16.48 10.26 26.39
C ALA A 12 16.49 8.73 26.20
N LEU A 13 15.31 8.12 26.29
CA LEU A 13 14.99 6.80 25.72
C LEU A 13 14.16 7.00 24.44
N VAL A 14 14.66 6.54 23.30
CA VAL A 14 13.91 6.58 22.03
C VAL A 14 12.99 5.36 21.96
N VAL A 15 11.71 5.54 22.31
CA VAL A 15 10.66 4.55 22.03
C VAL A 15 10.24 4.72 20.57
N ALA A 16 10.53 3.72 19.74
CA ALA A 16 10.04 3.67 18.37
C ALA A 16 8.52 3.44 18.35
N LEU A 17 7.76 4.54 18.30
CA LEU A 17 6.33 4.51 18.00
C LEU A 17 6.13 3.92 16.60
N GLY A 18 5.76 2.63 16.55
CA GLY A 18 5.27 2.01 15.34
C GLY A 18 4.06 2.80 14.85
N ALA A 19 4.18 3.44 13.70
CA ALA A 19 3.12 4.27 13.14
C ALA A 19 1.97 3.40 12.65
N THR A 20 1.10 2.98 13.58
CA THR A 20 -0.29 2.64 13.23
C THR A 20 -0.85 3.86 12.52
N THR A 21 -1.07 3.76 11.21
CA THR A 21 -1.85 4.73 10.48
C THR A 21 -3.28 4.59 10.95
N SER A 22 -3.57 5.24 12.08
CA SER A 22 -4.91 5.52 12.55
C SER A 22 -5.59 6.27 11.43
N ALA A 23 -6.35 5.54 10.61
CA ALA A 23 -7.37 6.15 9.77
C ALA A 23 -8.34 6.79 10.75
N THR A 24 -8.16 8.08 11.01
CA THR A 24 -9.07 8.85 11.85
C THR A 24 -10.45 8.61 11.26
N PRO A 25 -11.42 8.08 12.03
CA PRO A 25 -12.80 8.14 11.57
C PRO A 25 -13.06 9.62 11.36
N GLN A 26 -13.40 9.99 10.13
CA GLN A 26 -13.92 11.32 9.85
C GLN A 26 -15.34 11.32 10.42
N VAL A 27 -15.44 11.42 11.75
CA VAL A 27 -16.68 11.50 12.50
C VAL A 27 -17.50 12.61 11.84
N ASP A 28 -18.70 12.27 11.38
CA ASP A 28 -19.48 13.25 10.64
C ASP A 28 -19.70 14.47 11.55
N ARG A 29 -19.67 15.68 10.99
CA ARG A 29 -19.93 16.91 11.76
C ARG A 29 -21.28 16.84 12.48
N TYR A 30 -22.21 16.08 11.91
CA TYR A 30 -23.52 15.79 12.48
C TYR A 30 -23.49 14.71 13.58
N GLU A 31 -22.62 13.71 13.50
CA GLU A 31 -22.41 12.71 14.57
C GLU A 31 -21.69 13.35 15.78
N MET A 32 -20.76 14.28 15.54
CA MET A 32 -20.19 15.12 16.60
C MET A 32 -21.22 16.08 17.24
N GLN A 33 -22.30 16.41 16.55
CA GLN A 33 -23.32 17.36 17.02
C GLN A 33 -24.51 16.67 17.71
N TYR A 34 -24.97 15.52 17.21
CA TYR A 34 -26.19 14.82 17.64
C TYR A 34 -25.92 13.42 18.22
N GLY A 35 -24.66 13.03 18.36
CA GLY A 35 -24.23 11.72 18.83
C GLY A 35 -24.31 10.61 17.76
N PRO A 36 -23.92 9.38 18.11
CA PRO A 36 -24.04 8.22 17.23
C PRO A 36 -25.53 7.92 16.93
N PRO A 37 -25.88 7.54 15.69
CA PRO A 37 -27.26 7.31 15.30
C PRO A 37 -27.86 6.05 15.94
N VAL A 38 -29.09 6.16 16.44
CA VAL A 38 -29.87 5.05 16.98
C VAL A 38 -30.73 4.41 15.89
N ASP A 39 -30.71 3.08 15.77
CA ASP A 39 -31.62 2.34 14.89
C ASP A 39 -33.07 2.42 15.40
N VAL A 40 -33.99 2.89 14.56
CA VAL A 40 -35.41 3.10 14.92
C VAL A 40 -36.30 3.03 13.66
N SER A 41 -37.53 2.53 13.78
CA SER A 41 -38.46 2.49 12.62
C SER A 41 -39.11 3.84 12.36
N VAL A 42 -39.59 4.04 11.11
CA VAL A 42 -40.43 5.19 10.74
C VAL A 42 -41.68 5.25 11.63
N ASP A 43 -42.26 4.10 11.96
CA ASP A 43 -43.47 4.00 12.76
C ASP A 43 -43.24 4.42 14.24
N ASP A 44 -42.07 4.08 14.82
CA ASP A 44 -41.70 4.50 16.19
C ASP A 44 -41.47 6.02 16.28
N ILE A 45 -40.81 6.62 15.27
CA ILE A 45 -40.62 8.08 15.21
C ILE A 45 -41.98 8.81 15.13
N LEU A 46 -42.95 8.23 14.44
CA LEU A 46 -44.31 8.78 14.33
C LEU A 46 -45.14 8.60 15.60
N GLN A 47 -44.95 7.51 16.36
CA GLN A 47 -45.67 7.25 17.62
C GLN A 47 -45.06 7.97 18.83
N MET A 48 -43.73 8.10 18.89
CA MET A 48 -43.01 8.64 20.05
C MET A 48 -42.00 9.74 19.65
N PRO A 49 -42.41 10.81 18.94
CA PRO A 49 -41.49 11.81 18.40
C PRO A 49 -40.64 12.51 19.47
N GLU A 50 -41.22 12.78 20.65
CA GLU A 50 -40.53 13.35 21.82
C GLU A 50 -39.31 12.51 22.26
N SER A 51 -39.37 11.18 22.09
CA SER A 51 -38.31 10.25 22.50
C SER A 51 -37.07 10.31 21.61
N TYR A 52 -37.20 10.89 20.41
CA TYR A 52 -36.13 10.95 19.40
C TYR A 52 -35.75 12.37 19.00
N GLU A 53 -36.48 13.39 19.45
CA GLU A 53 -36.17 14.81 19.18
C GLU A 53 -34.70 15.16 19.50
N GLU A 54 -34.07 15.88 18.56
CA GLU A 54 -32.66 16.26 18.54
C GLU A 54 -31.62 15.12 18.53
N LYS A 55 -32.04 13.86 18.56
CA LYS A 55 -31.14 12.70 18.48
C LYS A 55 -30.86 12.30 17.03
N ALA A 56 -29.63 11.83 16.78
CA ALA A 56 -29.32 11.13 15.56
C ALA A 56 -30.07 9.78 15.50
N VAL A 57 -30.67 9.50 14.35
CA VAL A 57 -31.43 8.28 14.07
C VAL A 57 -31.01 7.69 12.72
N ARG A 58 -31.00 6.35 12.64
CA ARG A 58 -30.94 5.62 11.38
C ARG A 58 -32.27 4.87 11.20
N THR A 59 -32.93 5.10 10.08
CA THR A 59 -34.28 4.58 9.85
C THR A 59 -34.51 4.11 8.42
N ARG A 60 -35.42 3.14 8.25
CA ARG A 60 -35.80 2.55 6.97
C ARG A 60 -37.29 2.65 6.69
N GLY A 61 -37.64 2.82 5.42
CA GLY A 61 -39.02 2.96 4.95
C GLY A 61 -39.11 3.16 3.44
N THR A 62 -40.31 3.07 2.87
CA THR A 62 -40.52 3.22 1.41
C THR A 62 -40.52 4.70 1.01
N LEU A 63 -39.67 5.11 0.07
CA LEU A 63 -39.58 6.50 -0.37
C LEU A 63 -40.80 6.89 -1.24
N GLU A 64 -41.57 7.89 -0.79
CA GLU A 64 -42.75 8.43 -1.48
C GLU A 64 -42.63 9.95 -1.70
N TRP A 65 -43.02 10.41 -2.89
CA TRP A 65 -43.14 11.84 -3.21
C TRP A 65 -44.55 12.31 -2.89
N GLU A 66 -44.70 13.19 -1.91
CA GLU A 66 -45.94 13.92 -1.71
C GLU A 66 -45.93 15.18 -2.57
N GLY A 67 -47.02 15.43 -3.31
CA GLY A 67 -47.10 16.41 -4.41
C GLY A 67 -47.01 17.90 -4.04
N ARG A 68 -46.31 18.23 -2.95
CA ARG A 68 -45.99 19.55 -2.42
C ARG A 68 -44.47 19.66 -2.16
N GLU A 69 -43.69 19.27 -3.16
CA GLU A 69 -42.22 19.34 -3.15
C GLU A 69 -41.56 18.69 -1.90
N THR A 70 -42.19 17.63 -1.38
CA THR A 70 -41.82 17.04 -0.09
C THR A 70 -41.66 15.52 -0.21
N TRP A 71 -40.45 15.05 0.07
CA TRP A 71 -40.16 13.64 0.23
C TRP A 71 -40.67 13.13 1.58
N THR A 72 -41.20 11.92 1.55
CA THR A 72 -41.67 11.18 2.73
C THR A 72 -41.16 9.76 2.69
N MET A 73 -41.00 9.14 3.85
CA MET A 73 -40.78 7.70 3.96
C MET A 73 -42.01 7.08 4.62
N ARG A 74 -42.61 6.09 3.95
CA ARG A 74 -43.73 5.30 4.48
C ARG A 74 -43.21 4.14 5.31
N GLY A 75 -43.67 4.05 6.55
CA GLY A 75 -43.39 2.97 7.48
C GLY A 75 -44.21 1.70 7.22
N THR A 76 -44.02 0.73 8.10
CA THR A 76 -44.61 -0.62 8.05
C THR A 76 -46.13 -0.55 8.15
N PHE A 77 -46.65 0.31 9.03
CA PHE A 77 -48.09 0.47 9.26
C PHE A 77 -48.72 1.57 8.37
N GLY A 78 -47.98 2.04 7.35
CA GLY A 78 -48.47 3.01 6.38
C GLY A 78 -48.36 4.49 6.78
N GLY A 79 -47.87 4.79 7.99
CA GLY A 79 -47.57 6.16 8.41
C GLY A 79 -46.47 6.79 7.56
N ARG A 80 -46.57 8.10 7.28
CA ARG A 80 -45.57 8.86 6.50
C ARG A 80 -44.77 9.80 7.40
N LEU A 81 -43.45 9.62 7.40
CA LEU A 81 -42.50 10.53 8.03
C LEU A 81 -41.89 11.45 6.98
N ARG A 82 -41.88 12.77 7.22
CA ARG A 82 -41.28 13.75 6.31
C ARG A 82 -39.75 13.66 6.39
N VAL A 83 -39.08 13.67 5.24
CA VAL A 83 -37.61 13.57 5.17
C VAL A 83 -37.03 14.72 4.35
N ILE A 84 -35.94 15.31 4.84
CA ILE A 84 -35.35 16.55 4.30
C ILE A 84 -33.83 16.37 4.22
N PRO A 85 -33.21 16.35 3.02
CA PRO A 85 -31.76 16.30 2.91
C PRO A 85 -31.14 17.64 3.36
N VAL A 86 -29.99 17.61 4.03
CA VAL A 86 -29.17 18.81 4.25
C VAL A 86 -28.59 19.33 2.93
N PRO A 87 -28.27 20.64 2.80
CA PRO A 87 -27.83 21.23 1.53
C PRO A 87 -26.66 20.50 0.86
N ASP A 88 -25.69 20.00 1.62
CA ASP A 88 -24.51 19.29 1.15
C ASP A 88 -24.83 18.01 0.34
N ILE A 89 -25.97 17.37 0.58
CA ILE A 89 -26.40 16.16 -0.14
C ILE A 89 -27.68 16.34 -0.97
N ALA A 90 -28.40 17.46 -0.83
CA ALA A 90 -29.71 17.65 -1.45
C ALA A 90 -29.71 17.43 -2.98
N VAL A 91 -28.72 17.95 -3.69
CA VAL A 91 -28.59 17.76 -5.15
C VAL A 91 -28.36 16.30 -5.53
N HIS A 92 -27.48 15.60 -4.80
CA HIS A 92 -27.19 14.18 -5.04
C HIS A 92 -28.40 13.29 -4.73
N PHE A 93 -29.16 13.63 -3.67
CA PHE A 93 -30.39 12.94 -3.32
C PHE A 93 -31.47 13.13 -4.40
N GLU A 94 -31.71 14.37 -4.87
CA GLU A 94 -32.73 14.66 -5.90
C GLU A 94 -32.50 13.95 -7.24
N ASP A 95 -31.24 13.72 -7.62
CA ASP A 95 -30.85 12.99 -8.84
C ASP A 95 -31.18 11.48 -8.77
N GLU A 96 -31.18 10.89 -7.58
CA GLU A 96 -31.29 9.43 -7.38
C GLU A 96 -32.62 9.01 -6.71
N ALA A 97 -33.22 9.85 -5.87
CA ALA A 97 -34.53 9.66 -5.23
C ALA A 97 -35.64 9.31 -6.25
N LYS A 98 -35.61 9.96 -7.43
CA LYS A 98 -36.55 9.71 -8.54
C LYS A 98 -36.47 8.28 -9.10
N GLN A 99 -35.35 7.58 -8.90
CA GLN A 99 -35.12 6.18 -9.30
C GLN A 99 -35.45 5.19 -8.16
N TRP A 100 -35.70 5.69 -6.96
CA TRP A 100 -36.00 4.91 -5.74
C TRP A 100 -37.42 5.16 -5.20
N MET A 101 -38.21 5.97 -5.87
CA MET A 101 -39.64 6.16 -5.59
C MET A 101 -40.36 4.80 -5.56
N GLY A 102 -41.08 4.53 -4.48
CA GLY A 102 -41.76 3.25 -4.24
C GLY A 102 -40.85 2.11 -3.77
N ARG A 103 -39.57 2.36 -3.46
CA ARG A 103 -38.60 1.37 -2.95
C ARG A 103 -38.15 1.72 -1.52
N GLU A 104 -37.69 0.73 -0.76
CA GLU A 104 -37.13 0.94 0.58
C GLU A 104 -35.84 1.76 0.51
N LEU A 105 -35.67 2.74 1.40
CA LEU A 105 -34.49 3.57 1.56
C LEU A 105 -34.04 3.51 3.02
N GLU A 106 -32.72 3.58 3.28
CA GLU A 106 -32.19 3.84 4.62
C GLU A 106 -31.61 5.26 4.68
N ILE A 107 -31.93 6.01 5.73
CA ILE A 107 -31.37 7.35 5.98
C ILE A 107 -30.79 7.46 7.39
N THR A 108 -29.73 8.26 7.52
CA THR A 108 -29.18 8.70 8.81
C THR A 108 -29.35 10.22 8.92
N GLY A 109 -30.04 10.67 9.96
CA GLY A 109 -30.38 12.07 10.16
C GLY A 109 -30.76 12.38 11.60
N VAL A 110 -31.22 13.61 11.85
CA VAL A 110 -31.68 14.05 13.17
C VAL A 110 -33.18 14.34 13.14
N VAL A 111 -33.91 13.92 14.18
CA VAL A 111 -35.34 14.22 14.29
C VAL A 111 -35.56 15.68 14.71
N ARG A 112 -36.58 16.31 14.13
CA ARG A 112 -37.14 17.59 14.56
C ARG A 112 -38.66 17.49 14.61
N VAL A 113 -39.27 17.98 15.69
CA VAL A 113 -40.73 18.07 15.82
C VAL A 113 -41.16 19.49 15.50
N SER A 114 -41.93 19.65 14.43
CA SER A 114 -42.50 20.95 14.04
C SER A 114 -43.95 21.05 14.53
N LEU A 115 -44.31 22.14 15.19
CA LEU A 115 -45.69 22.41 15.58
C LEU A 115 -46.43 23.09 14.43
N ASP A 116 -47.39 22.40 13.81
CA ASP A 116 -48.31 23.03 12.87
C ASP A 116 -49.25 23.98 13.63
N GLN A 117 -48.97 25.28 13.57
CA GLN A 117 -49.77 26.32 14.22
C GLN A 117 -51.22 26.40 13.71
N GLN A 118 -51.55 25.81 12.55
CA GLN A 118 -52.93 25.78 12.03
C GLN A 118 -53.73 24.57 12.53
N ARG A 119 -53.06 23.51 13.02
CA ARG A 119 -53.70 22.25 13.44
C ARG A 119 -53.35 21.79 14.86
N GLY A 120 -52.48 22.52 15.57
CA GLY A 120 -51.93 22.12 16.88
C GLY A 120 -51.14 20.80 16.84
N THR A 121 -50.84 20.27 15.65
CA THR A 121 -50.35 18.92 15.45
C THR A 121 -48.82 18.93 15.40
N ARG A 122 -48.19 18.18 16.31
CA ARG A 122 -46.74 17.93 16.29
C ARG A 122 -46.41 16.99 15.12
N THR A 123 -45.68 17.50 14.14
CA THR A 123 -45.28 16.76 12.93
C THR A 123 -43.78 16.50 12.98
N PRO A 124 -43.33 15.26 13.20
CA PRO A 124 -41.91 14.93 13.13
C PRO A 124 -41.42 14.93 11.68
N ALA A 125 -40.17 15.33 11.51
CA ALA A 125 -39.41 15.18 10.27
C ALA A 125 -37.96 14.76 10.59
N VAL A 126 -37.31 14.06 9.67
CA VAL A 126 -35.88 13.75 9.76
C VAL A 126 -35.10 14.63 8.80
N ILE A 127 -34.16 15.40 9.34
CA ILE A 127 -33.19 16.16 8.56
C ILE A 127 -31.95 15.28 8.40
N PHE A 128 -31.70 14.74 7.21
CA PHE A 128 -30.70 13.70 6.97
C PHE A 128 -29.48 14.19 6.17
N TRP A 129 -28.33 13.59 6.47
CA TRP A 129 -27.04 13.90 5.85
C TRP A 129 -26.39 12.69 5.17
N GLN A 130 -26.90 11.49 5.44
CA GLN A 130 -26.50 10.26 4.76
C GLN A 130 -27.74 9.47 4.36
N PHE A 131 -27.66 8.84 3.19
CA PHE A 131 -28.64 7.88 2.72
C PHE A 131 -27.93 6.69 2.09
N LEU A 132 -28.56 5.52 2.17
CA LEU A 132 -28.18 4.32 1.44
C LEU A 132 -29.37 3.99 0.54
N GLY A 133 -29.12 3.95 -0.78
CA GLY A 133 -30.13 3.57 -1.76
C GLY A 133 -30.68 2.16 -1.48
N PRO A 134 -31.83 1.79 -2.07
CA PRO A 134 -32.47 0.50 -1.83
C PRO A 134 -31.46 -0.64 -1.95
N PRO A 135 -31.35 -1.53 -0.94
CA PRO A 135 -30.43 -2.66 -1.01
C PRO A 135 -30.71 -3.42 -2.30
N GLU A 136 -29.66 -3.73 -3.08
CA GLU A 136 -29.85 -4.27 -4.43
C GLU A 136 -30.73 -5.52 -4.39
N GLU A 137 -31.94 -5.35 -4.93
CA GLU A 137 -33.01 -6.33 -4.87
C GLU A 137 -32.61 -7.51 -5.75
N LYS A 138 -31.96 -8.49 -5.11
CA LYS A 138 -31.44 -9.73 -5.69
C LYS A 138 -32.55 -10.36 -6.53
N SER A 139 -32.52 -10.08 -7.83
CA SER A 139 -33.72 -10.18 -8.65
C SER A 139 -34.12 -11.63 -8.76
N THR A 140 -35.22 -12.01 -8.11
CA THR A 140 -35.64 -13.41 -7.84
C THR A 140 -36.14 -14.19 -9.06
N ARG A 141 -35.73 -13.77 -10.26
CA ARG A 141 -35.63 -14.69 -11.41
C ARG A 141 -34.41 -15.59 -11.17
N PRO A 142 -34.46 -16.89 -11.50
CA PRO A 142 -33.26 -17.72 -11.55
C PRO A 142 -32.38 -17.29 -12.73
N VAL A 143 -31.64 -16.19 -12.55
CA VAL A 143 -30.52 -15.83 -13.41
C VAL A 143 -29.49 -16.92 -13.22
N ALA A 144 -29.29 -17.75 -14.25
CA ALA A 144 -28.21 -18.73 -14.28
C ALA A 144 -26.92 -18.01 -13.89
N ALA A 145 -26.28 -18.47 -12.80
CA ALA A 145 -25.35 -17.66 -12.01
C ALA A 145 -24.33 -16.98 -12.93
N VAL A 146 -24.39 -15.65 -13.02
CA VAL A 146 -23.56 -14.87 -13.95
C VAL A 146 -22.11 -15.26 -13.69
N PRO A 147 -21.39 -15.82 -14.68
CA PRO A 147 -20.12 -16.49 -14.43
C PRO A 147 -19.07 -15.47 -13.98
N ASP A 148 -18.31 -15.84 -12.95
CA ASP A 148 -17.04 -15.19 -12.66
C ASP A 148 -16.06 -15.55 -13.77
N VAL A 149 -15.55 -14.54 -14.47
CA VAL A 149 -14.56 -14.70 -15.53
C VAL A 149 -13.35 -13.83 -15.20
N ARG A 150 -12.14 -14.36 -15.39
CA ARG A 150 -10.91 -13.59 -15.18
C ARG A 150 -10.64 -12.67 -16.37
N LEU A 151 -10.06 -11.50 -16.13
CA LEU A 151 -9.64 -10.60 -17.22
C LEU A 151 -8.60 -11.26 -18.13
N GLU A 152 -7.77 -12.15 -17.58
CA GLU A 152 -6.93 -13.10 -18.31
C GLU A 152 -7.70 -13.87 -19.40
N GLU A 153 -8.80 -14.52 -19.05
CA GLU A 153 -9.55 -15.37 -19.99
C GLU A 153 -10.19 -14.53 -21.10
N LEU A 154 -10.75 -13.36 -20.75
CA LEU A 154 -11.33 -12.44 -21.73
C LEU A 154 -10.29 -11.94 -22.74
N VAL A 155 -9.09 -11.57 -22.27
CA VAL A 155 -8.04 -10.96 -23.10
C VAL A 155 -7.21 -11.99 -23.86
N THR A 156 -7.01 -13.19 -23.32
CA THR A 156 -6.29 -14.29 -24.00
C THR A 156 -7.15 -15.03 -25.02
N LYS A 157 -8.49 -15.00 -24.85
CA LYS A 157 -9.46 -15.63 -25.77
C LYS A 157 -10.50 -14.60 -26.24
N PRO A 158 -10.10 -13.52 -26.92
CA PRO A 158 -11.03 -12.49 -27.39
C PRO A 158 -12.08 -13.11 -28.32
N GLY A 159 -13.35 -12.70 -28.20
CA GLY A 159 -14.47 -13.33 -28.91
C GLY A 159 -15.11 -14.52 -28.20
N SER A 160 -14.40 -15.23 -27.31
CA SER A 160 -14.93 -16.47 -26.69
C SER A 160 -16.14 -16.25 -25.77
N HIS A 161 -16.30 -15.03 -25.25
CA HIS A 161 -17.41 -14.61 -24.38
C HIS A 161 -18.26 -13.49 -24.99
N ASP A 162 -18.06 -13.16 -26.26
CA ASP A 162 -18.77 -12.07 -26.92
C ASP A 162 -20.29 -12.27 -26.90
N GLY A 163 -21.00 -11.19 -26.59
CA GLY A 163 -22.45 -11.20 -26.43
C GLY A 163 -22.96 -11.87 -25.15
N LYS A 164 -22.11 -12.51 -24.33
CA LYS A 164 -22.48 -13.04 -23.00
C LYS A 164 -22.37 -11.97 -21.92
N THR A 165 -23.14 -12.13 -20.85
CA THR A 165 -22.99 -11.35 -19.62
C THR A 165 -22.05 -12.09 -18.66
N VAL A 166 -21.06 -11.39 -18.11
CA VAL A 166 -20.07 -11.92 -17.16
C VAL A 166 -19.99 -11.03 -15.93
N ARG A 167 -19.41 -11.56 -14.84
CA ARG A 167 -18.91 -10.80 -13.70
C ARG A 167 -17.39 -10.87 -13.75
N VAL A 168 -16.74 -9.71 -13.68
CA VAL A 168 -15.27 -9.61 -13.59
C VAL A 168 -14.91 -8.72 -12.41
N VAL A 169 -13.73 -8.95 -11.82
CA VAL A 169 -13.15 -8.08 -10.81
C VAL A 169 -11.82 -7.53 -11.34
N GLY A 170 -11.58 -6.23 -11.17
CA GLY A 170 -10.37 -5.59 -11.67
C GLY A 170 -10.05 -4.28 -10.97
N LYS A 171 -8.77 -3.92 -10.96
CA LYS A 171 -8.24 -2.69 -10.37
C LYS A 171 -8.53 -1.51 -11.29
N PHE A 172 -9.18 -0.47 -10.77
CA PHE A 172 -9.54 0.75 -11.51
C PHE A 172 -8.30 1.52 -11.97
N ARG A 173 -8.27 1.95 -13.25
CA ARG A 173 -7.15 2.66 -13.89
C ARG A 173 -7.53 4.02 -14.47
N GLY A 174 -8.73 4.52 -14.12
CA GLY A 174 -9.27 5.77 -14.65
C GLY A 174 -9.57 5.69 -16.15
N GLU A 175 -9.53 6.84 -16.84
CA GLU A 175 -9.67 6.93 -18.29
C GLU A 175 -8.42 6.49 -19.07
N ASN A 176 -7.85 5.33 -18.69
CA ASN A 176 -6.57 4.82 -19.19
C ASN A 176 -5.37 5.73 -18.82
N LEU A 177 -5.35 6.27 -17.59
CA LEU A 177 -4.35 7.25 -17.09
C LEU A 177 -2.89 6.74 -17.03
N TYR A 178 -2.69 5.47 -17.39
CA TYR A 178 -1.41 4.75 -17.36
C TYR A 178 -1.04 4.12 -18.72
N GLY A 179 -1.89 4.24 -19.75
CA GLY A 179 -1.63 3.63 -21.06
C GLY A 179 -1.70 2.10 -21.06
N ASP A 180 -2.51 1.49 -20.18
CA ASP A 180 -2.70 0.03 -20.13
C ASP A 180 -3.39 -0.53 -21.40
N LEU A 181 -4.10 0.33 -22.16
CA LEU A 181 -4.68 0.00 -23.47
C LEU A 181 -4.29 1.06 -24.54
N PRO A 182 -4.37 0.75 -25.85
CA PRO A 182 -4.08 1.72 -26.89
C PRO A 182 -5.12 2.85 -26.91
N SER A 183 -4.73 4.11 -26.73
CA SER A 183 -5.68 5.24 -26.60
C SER A 183 -6.69 5.37 -27.75
N ARG A 184 -6.31 4.97 -28.98
CA ARG A 184 -7.18 4.92 -30.17
C ARG A 184 -8.33 3.90 -30.10
N SER A 185 -8.35 3.04 -29.09
CA SER A 185 -9.41 2.04 -28.87
C SER A 185 -10.54 2.54 -27.97
N ARG A 186 -10.40 3.72 -27.34
CA ARG A 186 -11.45 4.30 -26.51
C ARG A 186 -12.67 4.67 -27.36
N LEU A 187 -13.84 4.12 -27.05
CA LEU A 187 -15.05 4.36 -27.83
C LEU A 187 -15.74 5.69 -27.45
N ARG A 188 -15.69 6.08 -26.17
CA ARG A 188 -16.34 7.30 -25.62
C ARG A 188 -15.50 7.94 -24.53
N SER A 189 -15.67 9.26 -24.35
CA SER A 189 -15.10 10.04 -23.25
C SER A 189 -15.66 9.68 -21.86
N SER A 190 -16.68 8.82 -21.79
CA SER A 190 -17.17 8.19 -20.57
C SER A 190 -16.37 6.96 -20.13
N ASP A 191 -15.62 6.35 -21.05
CA ASP A 191 -15.09 4.99 -20.86
C ASP A 191 -13.81 5.01 -20.02
N TRP A 192 -13.61 3.93 -19.27
CA TRP A 192 -12.56 3.78 -18.27
C TRP A 192 -12.03 2.35 -18.27
N VAL A 193 -10.90 2.10 -17.60
CA VAL A 193 -10.19 0.82 -17.66
C VAL A 193 -10.18 0.13 -16.30
N ILE A 194 -10.38 -1.19 -16.31
CA ILE A 194 -10.00 -2.09 -15.22
C ILE A 194 -8.85 -2.99 -15.67
N LYS A 195 -7.99 -3.36 -14.72
CA LYS A 195 -6.81 -4.20 -14.94
C LYS A 195 -6.65 -5.24 -13.85
N ASP A 196 -6.25 -6.45 -14.21
CA ASP A 196 -5.77 -7.48 -13.29
C ASP A 196 -4.50 -8.11 -13.85
N ASP A 197 -3.47 -8.22 -13.00
CA ASP A 197 -2.06 -8.41 -13.38
C ASP A 197 -1.66 -7.63 -14.67
N VAL A 198 -1.40 -8.31 -15.80
CA VAL A 198 -1.06 -7.71 -17.09
C VAL A 198 -2.28 -7.38 -17.97
N PHE A 199 -3.46 -7.92 -17.67
CA PHE A 199 -4.65 -7.90 -18.52
C PHE A 199 -5.55 -6.70 -18.22
N ALA A 200 -5.87 -5.92 -19.25
CA ALA A 200 -6.73 -4.74 -19.14
C ALA A 200 -7.90 -4.78 -20.13
N VAL A 201 -9.06 -4.25 -19.73
CA VAL A 201 -10.26 -4.15 -20.59
C VAL A 201 -10.92 -2.78 -20.42
N TRP A 202 -11.59 -2.30 -21.48
CA TRP A 202 -12.43 -1.10 -21.39
C TRP A 202 -13.76 -1.44 -20.72
N VAL A 203 -14.22 -0.56 -19.85
CA VAL A 203 -15.56 -0.57 -19.27
C VAL A 203 -16.33 0.62 -19.83
N THR A 204 -17.53 0.34 -20.33
CA THR A 204 -18.38 1.28 -21.05
C THR A 204 -19.81 1.27 -20.48
N GLY A 205 -20.64 2.25 -20.81
CA GLY A 205 -22.07 2.26 -20.47
C GLY A 205 -22.42 2.73 -19.05
N LYS A 206 -21.60 2.43 -18.04
CA LYS A 206 -21.72 3.02 -16.68
C LYS A 206 -20.46 3.78 -16.27
N LYS A 207 -20.64 4.80 -15.41
CA LYS A 207 -19.54 5.47 -14.69
C LYS A 207 -19.09 4.62 -13.49
N PRO A 208 -17.84 4.77 -13.01
CA PRO A 208 -17.36 4.11 -11.79
C PRO A 208 -17.88 4.87 -10.54
N LYS A 209 -19.19 4.75 -10.27
CA LYS A 209 -19.85 5.22 -9.05
C LYS A 209 -20.95 4.25 -8.61
N GLY A 210 -21.33 4.31 -7.34
CA GLY A 210 -22.44 3.58 -6.74
C GLY A 210 -22.84 4.17 -5.38
N SER A 211 -23.71 3.50 -4.63
CA SER A 211 -24.22 4.03 -3.36
C SER A 211 -23.08 4.31 -2.37
N GLY A 212 -22.91 5.57 -1.96
CA GLY A 212 -21.87 6.01 -1.04
C GLY A 212 -20.44 6.08 -1.62
N TRP A 213 -20.22 5.89 -2.92
CA TRP A 213 -18.87 5.98 -3.51
C TRP A 213 -18.86 6.47 -4.97
N SER A 214 -17.86 7.28 -5.32
CA SER A 214 -17.59 7.70 -6.70
C SER A 214 -16.09 7.83 -6.90
N LEU A 215 -15.58 7.40 -8.05
CA LEU A 215 -14.18 7.56 -8.45
C LEU A 215 -14.13 8.44 -9.71
N ASP A 216 -13.28 9.46 -9.73
CA ASP A 216 -13.10 10.27 -10.94
C ASP A 216 -12.15 9.54 -11.91
N PRO A 217 -12.57 9.22 -13.15
CA PRO A 217 -11.69 8.63 -14.15
C PRO A 217 -10.44 9.46 -14.46
N LYS A 218 -10.44 10.76 -14.17
CA LYS A 218 -9.33 11.69 -14.46
C LYS A 218 -8.29 11.77 -13.34
N LEU A 219 -8.60 11.30 -12.13
CA LEU A 219 -7.76 11.49 -10.95
C LEU A 219 -6.97 10.23 -10.60
N ARG A 220 -5.64 10.29 -10.76
CA ARG A 220 -4.73 9.17 -10.41
C ARG A 220 -4.89 8.70 -8.95
N ARG A 221 -5.24 9.58 -8.02
CA ARG A 221 -5.49 9.24 -6.60
C ARG A 221 -6.71 8.32 -6.36
N ASP A 222 -7.68 8.32 -7.27
CA ASP A 222 -8.89 7.49 -7.16
C ASP A 222 -8.67 6.12 -7.82
N THR A 223 -7.64 5.99 -8.67
CA THR A 223 -7.22 4.72 -9.26
C THR A 223 -6.60 3.78 -8.24
N GLY A 224 -6.63 2.47 -8.52
CA GLY A 224 -6.10 1.44 -7.63
C GLY A 224 -7.10 0.80 -6.69
N ARG A 225 -8.33 1.35 -6.58
CA ARG A 225 -9.48 0.65 -5.98
C ARG A 225 -9.86 -0.57 -6.82
N TRP A 226 -10.36 -1.62 -6.18
CA TRP A 226 -10.90 -2.79 -6.89
C TRP A 226 -12.39 -2.58 -7.15
N LEU A 227 -12.81 -2.89 -8.37
CA LEU A 227 -14.19 -2.81 -8.82
C LEU A 227 -14.62 -4.16 -9.36
N GLU A 228 -15.82 -4.58 -8.98
CA GLU A 228 -16.57 -5.61 -9.70
C GLU A 228 -17.35 -4.92 -10.82
N VAL A 229 -17.34 -5.53 -12.00
CA VAL A 229 -18.11 -5.09 -13.15
C VAL A 229 -18.92 -6.27 -13.67
N VAL A 230 -20.24 -6.11 -13.65
CA VAL A 230 -21.17 -7.03 -14.32
C VAL A 230 -21.58 -6.39 -15.63
N GLY A 231 -21.43 -7.10 -16.74
CA GLY A 231 -21.69 -6.51 -18.06
C GLY A 231 -21.55 -7.46 -19.22
N ARG A 232 -21.92 -6.99 -20.41
CA ARG A 232 -21.86 -7.74 -21.66
C ARG A 232 -20.50 -7.58 -22.33
N VAL A 233 -19.84 -8.69 -22.67
CA VAL A 233 -18.52 -8.65 -23.34
C VAL A 233 -18.67 -8.43 -24.84
N SER A 234 -17.75 -7.68 -25.44
CA SER A 234 -17.48 -7.66 -26.87
C SER A 234 -15.99 -7.41 -27.16
N ALA A 235 -15.47 -7.98 -28.24
CA ALA A 235 -14.11 -7.76 -28.71
C ALA A 235 -14.11 -7.07 -30.09
N ASP A 236 -13.30 -6.01 -30.25
CA ASP A 236 -13.01 -5.41 -31.55
C ASP A 236 -11.49 -5.25 -31.73
N LYS A 237 -10.98 -5.76 -32.86
CA LYS A 237 -9.56 -5.66 -33.27
C LYS A 237 -8.55 -6.08 -32.17
N GLY A 238 -8.91 -7.09 -31.37
CA GLY A 238 -8.08 -7.61 -30.27
C GLY A 238 -8.16 -6.81 -28.96
N VAL A 239 -9.01 -5.78 -28.87
CA VAL A 239 -9.31 -5.06 -27.63
C VAL A 239 -10.68 -5.52 -27.10
N VAL A 240 -10.75 -5.78 -25.80
CA VAL A 240 -11.98 -6.23 -25.13
C VAL A 240 -12.68 -5.07 -24.42
N TYR A 241 -14.00 -5.04 -24.55
CA TYR A 241 -14.90 -4.08 -23.96
C TYR A 241 -15.95 -4.83 -23.13
N ILE A 242 -16.35 -4.23 -22.01
CA ILE A 242 -17.46 -4.67 -21.18
C ILE A 242 -18.48 -3.54 -21.12
N GLN A 243 -19.68 -3.76 -21.66
CA GLN A 243 -20.82 -2.87 -21.50
C GLN A 243 -21.44 -3.14 -20.13
N ALA A 244 -21.08 -2.33 -19.13
CA ALA A 244 -21.43 -2.54 -17.74
C ALA A 244 -22.92 -2.28 -17.46
N THR A 245 -23.59 -3.29 -16.92
CA THR A 245 -24.94 -3.20 -16.35
C THR A 245 -24.87 -2.98 -14.82
N GLY A 246 -23.85 -3.48 -14.15
CA GLY A 246 -23.56 -3.26 -12.72
C GLY A 246 -22.09 -2.90 -12.49
N VAL A 247 -21.83 -2.07 -11.47
CA VAL A 247 -20.47 -1.72 -11.01
C VAL A 247 -20.53 -1.53 -9.49
N SER A 248 -19.66 -2.19 -8.74
CA SER A 248 -19.60 -2.11 -7.27
C SER A 248 -18.16 -2.11 -6.76
N LEU A 249 -17.94 -1.68 -5.52
CA LEU A 249 -16.63 -1.79 -4.86
C LEU A 249 -16.36 -3.25 -4.49
N ALA A 250 -15.28 -3.79 -5.02
CA ALA A 250 -14.83 -5.15 -4.73
C ALA A 250 -13.69 -5.17 -3.71
N LYS A 251 -13.48 -6.33 -3.10
CA LYS A 251 -12.17 -6.69 -2.56
C LYS A 251 -11.24 -7.07 -3.73
N PRO A 252 -9.90 -7.09 -3.55
CA PRO A 252 -9.04 -7.81 -4.49
C PRO A 252 -9.59 -9.23 -4.67
N PRO A 253 -9.55 -9.81 -5.89
CA PRO A 253 -9.99 -11.18 -6.09
C PRO A 253 -9.18 -12.07 -5.16
N THR A 254 -9.85 -12.79 -4.25
CA THR A 254 -9.20 -13.87 -3.51
C THR A 254 -8.59 -14.80 -4.54
N ALA A 255 -7.30 -15.09 -4.41
CA ALA A 255 -6.62 -16.00 -5.33
C ALA A 255 -7.17 -17.42 -5.11
N THR A 256 -8.26 -17.76 -5.79
CA THR A 256 -8.79 -19.12 -5.89
C THR A 256 -7.77 -19.95 -6.66
N ALA A 257 -6.83 -20.51 -5.89
CA ALA A 257 -5.77 -21.36 -6.37
C ALA A 257 -6.30 -22.78 -6.56
N GLU A 258 -6.97 -22.99 -7.69
CA GLU A 258 -6.97 -24.30 -8.37
C GLU A 258 -6.08 -24.25 -9.63
N VAL A 259 -4.97 -23.52 -9.51
CA VAL A 259 -3.69 -24.02 -9.99
C VAL A 259 -3.07 -24.69 -8.76
N ALA A 260 -2.57 -25.93 -8.89
CA ALA A 260 -1.70 -26.50 -7.86
C ALA A 260 -0.59 -25.47 -7.53
N PRO A 261 -0.26 -25.23 -6.24
CA PRO A 261 0.49 -24.04 -5.84
C PRO A 261 1.73 -23.88 -6.72
N PRO A 262 1.86 -22.73 -7.44
CA PRO A 262 2.91 -22.58 -8.44
C PRO A 262 4.25 -22.89 -7.78
N PRO A 263 5.08 -23.77 -8.38
CA PRO A 263 6.21 -24.39 -7.69
C PRO A 263 7.04 -23.30 -7.01
N PRO A 264 7.22 -23.38 -5.68
CA PRO A 264 7.41 -22.22 -4.80
C PRO A 264 8.51 -21.32 -5.37
N PRO A 265 8.18 -20.03 -5.64
CA PRO A 265 8.78 -19.23 -6.70
C PRO A 265 10.30 -19.34 -6.65
N ALA A 266 10.84 -20.02 -7.66
CA ALA A 266 12.10 -20.77 -7.59
C ALA A 266 13.13 -20.05 -6.71
N PRO A 267 13.51 -20.64 -5.57
CA PRO A 267 14.02 -19.92 -4.40
C PRO A 267 15.12 -18.97 -4.83
N ARG A 268 14.84 -17.66 -4.71
CA ARG A 268 15.60 -16.57 -5.36
C ARG A 268 17.08 -16.93 -5.38
N PRO A 269 17.71 -17.08 -6.56
CA PRO A 269 19.04 -17.67 -6.67
C PRO A 269 19.95 -17.10 -5.59
N LYS A 270 20.37 -17.95 -4.66
CA LYS A 270 21.02 -17.55 -3.40
C LYS A 270 22.34 -16.86 -3.73
N VAL A 271 22.28 -15.54 -3.92
CA VAL A 271 23.44 -14.72 -4.32
C VAL A 271 24.43 -14.77 -3.16
N PRO A 272 25.66 -15.28 -3.37
CA PRO A 272 26.67 -15.30 -2.33
C PRO A 272 27.14 -13.87 -1.99
N PRO A 273 27.64 -13.63 -0.77
CA PRO A 273 28.24 -12.35 -0.43
C PRO A 273 29.50 -12.11 -1.28
N VAL A 274 29.74 -10.85 -1.63
CA VAL A 274 30.98 -10.35 -2.26
C VAL A 274 31.37 -9.04 -1.60
N VAL A 275 32.66 -8.70 -1.63
CA VAL A 275 33.11 -7.34 -1.29
C VAL A 275 32.65 -6.39 -2.40
N VAL A 276 31.87 -5.36 -2.08
CA VAL A 276 31.37 -4.37 -3.05
C VAL A 276 32.19 -3.08 -3.06
N PHE A 277 32.85 -2.75 -1.95
CA PHE A 277 33.63 -1.53 -1.80
C PHE A 277 34.69 -1.68 -0.70
N SER A 278 35.74 -0.87 -0.75
CA SER A 278 36.74 -0.77 0.32
C SER A 278 37.22 0.66 0.53
N LEU A 279 37.67 0.97 1.74
CA LEU A 279 38.45 2.18 2.05
C LEU A 279 39.72 1.79 2.82
N PRO A 280 40.93 2.14 2.35
CA PRO A 280 41.29 2.61 1.00
C PRO A 280 40.72 1.75 -0.14
N LEU A 281 40.69 2.28 -1.36
CA LEU A 281 40.28 1.52 -2.55
C LEU A 281 41.28 0.40 -2.86
N ASP A 282 40.80 -0.69 -3.45
CA ASP A 282 41.71 -1.74 -3.94
C ASP A 282 42.59 -1.21 -5.08
N GLY A 283 43.90 -1.44 -4.98
CA GLY A 283 44.92 -0.86 -5.85
C GLY A 283 45.33 0.58 -5.49
N GLU A 284 44.77 1.18 -4.42
CA GLU A 284 45.10 2.55 -4.01
C GLU A 284 46.59 2.70 -3.66
N ARG A 285 47.12 3.87 -4.02
CA ARG A 285 48.50 4.27 -3.78
C ARG A 285 48.52 5.48 -2.87
N GLU A 286 49.63 5.64 -2.16
CA GLU A 286 49.82 6.71 -1.18
C GLU A 286 48.95 6.57 0.08
N VAL A 287 48.52 5.33 0.36
CA VAL A 287 47.80 4.96 1.57
C VAL A 287 48.59 5.36 2.83
N PRO A 288 48.01 6.14 3.76
CA PRO A 288 48.68 6.57 4.99
C PRO A 288 49.25 5.42 5.82
N ALA A 289 50.36 5.70 6.52
CA ALA A 289 51.04 4.70 7.36
C ALA A 289 50.22 4.27 8.59
N ASN A 290 49.17 5.01 8.95
CA ASN A 290 48.24 4.74 10.04
C ASN A 290 46.82 4.38 9.54
N SER A 291 46.69 3.88 8.31
CA SER A 291 45.39 3.51 7.74
C SER A 291 44.77 2.27 8.39
N VAL A 292 43.52 2.44 8.83
CA VAL A 292 42.57 1.35 9.10
C VAL A 292 41.85 1.00 7.79
N PHE A 293 41.59 -0.28 7.55
CA PHE A 293 40.91 -0.76 6.35
C PHE A 293 39.43 -1.03 6.65
N GLN A 294 38.54 -0.68 5.71
CA GLN A 294 37.12 -0.98 5.76
C GLN A 294 36.70 -1.75 4.51
N LEU A 295 35.94 -2.81 4.68
CA LEU A 295 35.43 -3.68 3.61
C LEU A 295 33.90 -3.74 3.70
N GLN A 296 33.21 -3.27 2.67
CA GLN A 296 31.76 -3.36 2.59
C GLN A 296 31.32 -4.59 1.79
N PHE A 297 30.37 -5.36 2.32
CA PHE A 297 29.81 -6.55 1.67
C PHE A 297 28.43 -6.30 1.05
N SER A 298 28.08 -7.08 0.02
CA SER A 298 26.76 -7.03 -0.63
C SER A 298 25.61 -7.46 0.31
N LYS A 299 25.90 -8.32 1.29
CA LYS A 299 24.95 -8.94 2.22
C LYS A 299 25.46 -8.87 3.66
N ASP A 300 24.59 -9.20 4.61
CA ASP A 300 24.90 -9.25 6.03
C ASP A 300 25.72 -10.51 6.36
N MET A 301 26.93 -10.31 6.91
CA MET A 301 27.91 -11.36 7.18
C MET A 301 27.75 -11.97 8.59
N GLU A 302 28.13 -13.24 8.72
CA GLU A 302 28.28 -13.90 10.03
C GLU A 302 29.61 -13.46 10.66
N GLU A 303 29.55 -12.65 11.72
CA GLU A 303 30.74 -12.05 12.36
C GLU A 303 31.72 -13.11 12.90
N ALA A 304 31.22 -14.21 13.45
CA ALA A 304 32.07 -15.29 13.96
C ALA A 304 32.89 -15.97 12.85
N SER A 305 32.48 -15.84 11.58
CA SER A 305 33.17 -16.44 10.43
C SER A 305 34.49 -15.73 10.09
N PHE A 306 34.63 -14.43 10.39
CA PHE A 306 35.86 -13.66 10.12
C PHE A 306 37.05 -14.10 10.97
N LYS A 307 36.80 -14.66 12.17
CA LYS A 307 37.85 -15.00 13.14
C LYS A 307 38.85 -16.01 12.56
N GLY A 308 40.12 -15.59 12.46
CA GLY A 308 41.20 -16.39 11.88
C GLY A 308 41.16 -16.52 10.35
N ARG A 309 40.29 -15.75 9.66
CA ARG A 309 40.14 -15.78 8.19
C ARG A 309 40.42 -14.45 7.50
N VAL A 310 40.64 -13.38 8.27
CA VAL A 310 41.06 -12.07 7.77
C VAL A 310 42.52 -11.89 8.16
N LEU A 311 43.42 -11.76 7.19
CA LEU A 311 44.86 -11.59 7.41
C LEU A 311 45.39 -10.35 6.70
N LEU A 312 46.35 -9.66 7.32
CA LEU A 312 47.21 -8.69 6.66
C LEU A 312 48.61 -9.27 6.50
N ARG A 313 49.29 -8.96 5.38
CA ARG A 313 50.73 -9.21 5.21
C ARG A 313 51.35 -8.21 4.26
N TYR A 314 52.68 -8.07 4.32
CA TYR A 314 53.43 -7.35 3.30
C TYR A 314 53.62 -8.21 2.04
N ALA A 315 53.44 -7.60 0.87
CA ALA A 315 53.61 -8.28 -0.42
C ALA A 315 55.08 -8.59 -0.74
N GLY A 316 55.30 -9.70 -1.45
CA GLY A 316 56.62 -10.15 -1.90
C GLY A 316 57.42 -10.85 -0.80
N ARG A 317 58.76 -10.89 -0.95
CA ARG A 317 59.66 -11.44 0.09
C ARG A 317 59.68 -10.51 1.31
N PRO A 318 59.73 -11.06 2.55
CA PRO A 318 60.00 -10.27 3.75
C PRO A 318 61.30 -9.48 3.62
N ARG A 319 61.31 -8.27 4.17
CA ARG A 319 62.47 -7.37 4.24
C ARG A 319 62.90 -7.19 5.70
N PRO A 320 64.16 -6.83 5.97
CA PRO A 320 64.61 -6.51 7.33
C PRO A 320 63.69 -5.48 7.99
N GLY A 321 63.10 -5.88 9.12
CA GLY A 321 62.18 -5.06 9.91
C GLY A 321 60.71 -5.14 9.52
N ASP A 322 60.31 -5.78 8.41
CA ASP A 322 58.89 -6.13 8.20
C ASP A 322 58.39 -6.94 9.42
N ARG A 323 57.20 -6.61 9.92
CA ARG A 323 56.54 -7.29 11.06
C ARG A 323 55.39 -8.15 10.55
N GLU A 324 55.05 -9.18 11.33
CA GLU A 324 53.80 -9.92 11.17
C GLU A 324 52.65 -9.16 11.86
N PHE A 325 51.42 -9.38 11.43
CA PHE A 325 50.25 -8.58 11.80
C PHE A 325 49.40 -9.28 12.89
N ASP A 326 50.07 -9.72 13.95
CA ASP A 326 49.50 -10.62 14.97
C ASP A 326 48.46 -9.95 15.87
N ALA A 327 48.48 -8.62 15.94
CA ALA A 327 47.62 -7.79 16.79
C ALA A 327 46.41 -7.19 16.07
N VAL A 328 46.11 -7.61 14.83
CA VAL A 328 45.00 -7.06 14.03
C VAL A 328 43.68 -7.12 14.78
N HIS A 329 43.02 -5.96 14.91
CA HIS A 329 41.69 -5.87 15.49
C HIS A 329 40.62 -5.87 14.40
N LEU A 330 39.57 -6.68 14.60
CA LEU A 330 38.44 -6.84 13.70
C LEU A 330 37.17 -6.39 14.42
N SER A 331 36.34 -5.58 13.76
CA SER A 331 34.98 -5.26 14.22
C SER A 331 34.02 -5.15 13.04
N TYR A 332 32.80 -5.66 13.18
CA TYR A 332 31.82 -5.71 12.10
C TYR A 332 30.56 -4.90 12.44
N ASP A 333 30.23 -3.91 11.61
CA ASP A 333 28.95 -3.21 11.66
C ASP A 333 27.96 -3.89 10.71
N GLY A 334 27.13 -4.77 11.26
CA GLY A 334 26.06 -5.45 10.53
C GLY A 334 24.99 -4.51 9.97
N GLY A 335 24.78 -3.33 10.56
CA GLY A 335 23.84 -2.32 10.05
C GLY A 335 24.37 -1.60 8.81
N ARG A 336 25.69 -1.58 8.58
CA ARG A 336 26.35 -0.99 7.41
C ARG A 336 26.94 -2.02 6.44
N ARG A 337 27.02 -3.29 6.85
CA ARG A 337 27.74 -4.39 6.19
C ARG A 337 29.24 -4.13 6.05
N VAL A 338 29.84 -3.46 7.04
CA VAL A 338 31.25 -3.05 7.01
C VAL A 338 32.05 -3.83 8.04
N LEU A 339 33.03 -4.61 7.57
CA LEU A 339 34.13 -5.09 8.40
C LEU A 339 35.22 -4.02 8.46
N THR A 340 35.57 -3.59 9.67
CA THR A 340 36.73 -2.73 9.94
C THR A 340 37.89 -3.61 10.39
N VAL A 341 39.07 -3.38 9.81
CA VAL A 341 40.31 -4.13 10.04
C VAL A 341 41.40 -3.12 10.40
N ASP A 342 41.71 -3.03 11.69
CA ASP A 342 42.78 -2.19 12.22
C ASP A 342 44.08 -3.02 12.30
N PRO A 343 45.18 -2.58 11.67
CA PRO A 343 46.48 -3.25 11.77
C PRO A 343 47.08 -3.29 13.19
N SER A 344 46.65 -2.39 14.09
CA SER A 344 47.21 -2.16 15.43
C SER A 344 48.70 -1.76 15.49
N ASP A 345 49.35 -1.54 14.34
CA ASP A 345 50.74 -1.08 14.19
C ASP A 345 50.91 -0.25 12.90
N VAL A 346 51.99 0.52 12.81
CA VAL A 346 52.24 1.46 11.70
C VAL A 346 52.69 0.71 10.44
N LEU A 347 51.94 0.86 9.35
CA LEU A 347 52.22 0.28 8.04
C LEU A 347 53.53 0.85 7.47
N ARG A 348 54.43 -0.03 7.01
CA ARG A 348 55.75 0.40 6.54
C ARG A 348 55.69 1.20 5.23
N PRO A 349 56.24 2.44 5.20
CA PRO A 349 56.27 3.28 4.01
C PRO A 349 56.80 2.59 2.75
N GLY A 350 56.10 2.77 1.63
CA GLY A 350 56.50 2.24 0.33
C GLY A 350 56.44 0.71 0.17
N ARG A 351 55.97 -0.04 1.16
CA ARG A 351 55.56 -1.45 0.98
C ARG A 351 54.15 -1.51 0.38
N THR A 352 53.82 -2.67 -0.16
CA THR A 352 52.43 -3.03 -0.50
C THR A 352 51.90 -3.96 0.58
N ILE A 353 50.70 -3.70 1.07
CA ILE A 353 49.91 -4.58 1.93
C ILE A 353 49.02 -5.46 1.04
N GLU A 354 48.88 -6.72 1.42
CA GLU A 354 47.80 -7.59 0.95
C GLU A 354 46.89 -7.91 2.15
N LEU A 355 45.60 -7.59 2.03
CA LEU A 355 44.55 -8.00 2.95
C LEU A 355 43.85 -9.22 2.31
N LEU A 356 43.94 -10.37 2.95
CA LEU A 356 43.42 -11.64 2.43
C LEU A 356 42.17 -12.08 3.22
N LEU A 357 41.14 -12.49 2.48
CA LEU A 357 39.92 -13.09 2.99
C LEU A 357 39.95 -14.59 2.68
N LEU A 358 40.09 -15.43 3.70
CA LEU A 358 40.33 -16.88 3.57
C LEU A 358 39.03 -17.71 3.50
N PRO A 359 39.10 -18.97 3.00
CA PRO A 359 37.96 -19.88 2.94
C PRO A 359 37.21 -20.10 4.27
N GLY A 360 35.88 -20.00 4.19
CA GLY A 360 34.97 -20.22 5.32
C GLY A 360 34.40 -18.95 5.97
N ILE A 361 34.61 -17.76 5.38
CA ILE A 361 33.80 -16.57 5.66
C ILE A 361 32.44 -16.75 4.98
N VAL A 362 31.33 -16.49 5.70
CA VAL A 362 29.95 -16.75 5.22
C VAL A 362 28.98 -15.61 5.56
N ASP A 363 27.85 -15.53 4.84
CA ASP A 363 26.71 -14.71 5.26
C ASP A 363 25.81 -15.41 6.30
N LEU A 364 24.84 -14.66 6.83
CA LEU A 364 23.82 -15.17 7.76
C LEU A 364 22.91 -16.26 7.14
N GLU A 365 22.97 -16.51 5.83
CA GLU A 365 22.27 -17.61 5.15
C GLU A 365 23.16 -18.85 4.93
N GLY A 366 24.40 -18.82 5.43
CA GLY A 366 25.42 -19.88 5.31
C GLY A 366 26.16 -19.91 3.96
N LEU A 367 26.02 -18.89 3.11
CA LEU A 367 26.69 -18.85 1.81
C LEU A 367 28.13 -18.36 1.94
N PRO A 368 29.11 -19.04 1.31
CA PRO A 368 30.50 -18.60 1.33
C PRO A 368 30.68 -17.29 0.56
N LEU A 369 31.58 -16.44 1.05
CA LEU A 369 32.11 -15.31 0.30
C LEU A 369 32.60 -15.75 -1.08
N GLN A 370 32.36 -14.94 -2.10
CA GLN A 370 32.92 -15.11 -3.44
C GLN A 370 33.88 -13.97 -3.79
N THR A 371 34.87 -14.31 -4.62
CA THR A 371 35.82 -13.39 -5.24
C THR A 371 35.10 -12.33 -6.06
N ARG A 372 35.56 -11.07 -6.00
CA ARG A 372 35.11 -10.03 -6.92
C ARG A 372 35.38 -10.41 -8.39
N PRO A 373 34.46 -10.14 -9.34
CA PRO A 373 34.66 -10.47 -10.75
C PRO A 373 35.92 -9.83 -11.33
N GLY A 374 36.75 -10.64 -12.00
CA GLY A 374 37.98 -10.18 -12.66
C GLY A 374 39.26 -10.22 -11.81
N PHE A 375 39.19 -10.69 -10.55
CA PHE A 375 40.34 -10.83 -9.66
C PHE A 375 40.80 -12.29 -9.52
N ASP A 376 42.11 -12.50 -9.41
CA ASP A 376 42.72 -13.78 -9.03
C ASP A 376 43.29 -13.66 -7.58
N PRO A 377 42.67 -14.35 -6.59
CA PRO A 377 43.08 -14.33 -5.19
C PRO A 377 44.09 -15.44 -4.83
N GLY A 378 44.42 -16.35 -5.77
CA GLY A 378 45.25 -17.51 -5.53
C GLY A 378 44.64 -18.47 -4.49
N ALA A 379 45.23 -18.50 -3.28
CA ALA A 379 44.81 -19.38 -2.18
C ALA A 379 43.79 -18.75 -1.21
N ALA A 380 43.46 -17.48 -1.40
CA ALA A 380 42.38 -16.80 -0.66
C ALA A 380 41.06 -16.85 -1.47
N ILE A 381 39.95 -16.43 -0.86
CA ILE A 381 38.70 -16.13 -1.58
C ILE A 381 38.75 -14.74 -2.21
N ASP A 382 39.32 -13.75 -1.53
CA ASP A 382 39.58 -12.42 -2.09
C ASP A 382 40.88 -11.84 -1.51
N VAL A 383 41.52 -10.96 -2.27
CA VAL A 383 42.74 -10.24 -1.86
C VAL A 383 42.62 -8.79 -2.32
N LEU A 384 42.73 -7.86 -1.38
CA LEU A 384 42.84 -6.43 -1.65
C LEU A 384 44.29 -5.98 -1.46
N ARG A 385 44.76 -5.06 -2.30
CA ARG A 385 46.16 -4.63 -2.40
C ARG A 385 46.28 -3.12 -2.24
N PHE A 386 47.12 -2.69 -1.31
CA PHE A 386 47.26 -1.28 -0.94
C PHE A 386 48.73 -0.87 -0.94
N GLN A 387 49.11 0.20 -1.65
CA GLN A 387 50.48 0.70 -1.64
C GLN A 387 50.63 1.85 -0.63
N VAL A 388 51.30 1.56 0.48
CA VAL A 388 51.58 2.54 1.54
C VAL A 388 52.44 3.67 0.97
N ALA A 389 52.12 4.92 1.34
CA ALA A 389 52.86 6.10 0.95
C ALA A 389 54.37 5.93 1.19
N ARG A 390 55.19 6.34 0.22
CA ARG A 390 56.62 6.59 0.46
C ARG A 390 56.69 7.91 1.21
N GLY A 391 56.70 7.85 2.55
CA GLY A 391 56.75 9.02 3.41
C GLY A 391 57.84 10.00 2.96
N LEU A 392 57.51 11.30 3.01
CA LEU A 392 58.42 12.36 2.56
C LEU A 392 59.77 12.21 3.25
N LEU A 393 60.83 12.13 2.44
CA LEU A 393 62.19 12.33 2.91
C LEU A 393 62.35 13.80 3.28
N THR A 394 62.08 14.13 4.54
CA THR A 394 62.43 15.43 5.14
C THR A 394 63.95 15.49 5.27
N GLY A 395 64.62 15.81 4.15
CA GLY A 395 66.07 15.96 4.05
C GLY A 395 66.55 17.21 4.76
N SER A 396 66.63 17.15 6.08
CA SER A 396 67.15 18.23 6.94
C SER A 396 68.65 18.02 7.18
N SER A 397 69.48 18.58 6.31
CA SER A 397 70.92 18.83 6.48
C SER A 397 71.38 19.83 5.40
N PRO A 398 72.40 20.67 5.64
CA PRO A 398 73.24 20.75 6.83
C PRO A 398 72.53 21.37 8.06
#